data_AF-A0A8H3PAL7-F1
#
_entry.id   AF-A0A8H3PAL7-F1
#
_cell.length_a   1.000
_cell.length_b   1.000
_cell.length_c   1.000
_cell.angle_alpha   90.00
_cell.angle_beta   90.00
_cell.angle_gamma   90.00
#
_symmetry.space_group_name_H-M   'P 1'
#
loop_
_entity.id
_entity.type
_entity.pdbx_description
1 polymer ?
#
loop_
_entity_poly.entity_id
_entity_poly.type
_entity_poly.pdbx_seq_one_letter_code
_entity_poly.pdbx_strand_id
1 'polypeptide(L)'
;MASSSTSILSPPAELAGSPTKSMPHNNPRPAHRSRPPKPNYKHIHRFPLPLDVHPLPPLIPHNPLSLIGVVLSYLTYFISPPQQETYAAYFDSATSSIQVTDERAIQALWEMGFFGKGTLSRSQPSWLEREKKRRGLLGGQTNEELTRQRRTERRELKLERARMEKVAIEQRLKAEAAARESGATTVDQTTTLLTDGAPGGTPVTLEKFSLRKAREARMLESQRSKKQESQGPASASPGQESPGKAVRFSPVVQEKEFVSGSAILHLPGPAPEAHETSQEECALNNEEHLQLSNEEAFFLAYGLGILHVYDHQQKNIIPSTSLLSFFCHNSYYPPRDPSADLKPDDPFMISYIVYHHFRSLGWVVRSGVKFGVDYLLYNRGPVFSHAEFAVVVIPAYEHSYWSETSDRRSYCATKQARSWWWLHCVNRVQAQVKKSLVVCYVEVPPPRSHDSKNHLEDIGALLSRYMGLLGFPSAKAAALRFAK
;
A
#
# COMPACT_ATOMS: atom_id res chain seq x y z
N MET A 1 -34.88 -41.33 86.52
CA MET A 1 -34.73 -39.86 86.42
C MET A 1 -34.90 -39.51 84.95
N ALA A 2 -36.00 -38.91 84.45
CA ALA A 2 -37.04 -38.11 85.09
C ALA A 2 -36.46 -36.86 85.81
N SER A 3 -36.91 -35.62 85.56
CA SER A 3 -38.16 -35.17 84.91
C SER A 3 -37.97 -33.94 84.01
N SER A 4 -38.98 -33.62 83.20
CA SER A 4 -39.08 -32.41 82.37
C SER A 4 -39.64 -31.19 83.16
N SER A 5 -39.53 -29.98 82.60
CA SER A 5 -40.19 -28.75 83.11
C SER A 5 -40.37 -27.70 82.00
N THR A 6 -41.47 -26.95 82.06
CA THR A 6 -41.96 -26.03 81.00
C THR A 6 -42.84 -24.94 81.64
N SER A 7 -42.95 -23.71 81.15
CA SER A 7 -42.25 -22.94 80.09
C SER A 7 -42.52 -21.45 80.38
N ILE A 8 -42.54 -20.52 79.39
CA ILE A 8 -43.64 -19.54 79.16
C ILE A 8 -43.35 -18.50 78.04
N LEU A 9 -44.36 -18.29 77.18
CA LEU A 9 -44.72 -17.20 76.23
C LEU A 9 -43.71 -16.50 75.27
N SER A 10 -44.22 -16.24 74.06
CA SER A 10 -43.76 -15.23 73.06
C SER A 10 -44.70 -14.00 73.05
N PRO A 11 -44.48 -12.94 72.22
CA PRO A 11 -45.08 -12.92 70.87
C PRO A 11 -44.12 -12.24 69.80
N PRO A 12 -44.53 -11.61 68.66
CA PRO A 12 -44.05 -12.07 67.34
C PRO A 12 -43.55 -10.96 66.34
N ALA A 13 -43.47 -11.30 65.04
CA ALA A 13 -43.12 -10.49 63.85
C ALA A 13 -41.60 -10.25 63.62
N GLU A 14 -41.07 -10.05 62.39
CA GLU A 14 -41.67 -10.05 61.04
C GLU A 14 -40.64 -10.49 59.95
N LEU A 15 -41.00 -10.49 58.66
CA LEU A 15 -40.16 -10.98 57.55
C LEU A 15 -39.09 -9.96 57.09
N ALA A 16 -37.89 -10.45 56.75
CA ALA A 16 -37.04 -9.86 55.70
C ALA A 16 -36.01 -10.86 55.15
N GLY A 17 -36.09 -11.23 53.86
CA GLY A 17 -35.07 -12.04 53.18
C GLY A 17 -34.02 -11.16 52.49
N SER A 18 -32.74 -11.36 52.78
CA SER A 18 -31.64 -10.58 52.18
C SER A 18 -31.19 -11.13 50.81
N PRO A 19 -31.08 -10.31 49.75
CA PRO A 19 -30.68 -10.78 48.42
C PRO A 19 -29.18 -11.09 48.33
N THR A 20 -28.84 -12.25 47.77
CA THR A 20 -27.45 -12.67 47.53
C THR A 20 -26.81 -11.88 46.38
N LYS A 21 -25.69 -11.18 46.65
CA LYS A 21 -24.86 -10.55 45.61
C LYS A 21 -24.23 -11.62 44.71
N SER A 22 -24.49 -11.54 43.40
CA SER A 22 -23.75 -12.30 42.39
C SER A 22 -22.34 -11.72 42.19
N MET A 23 -21.33 -12.58 42.23
CA MET A 23 -19.93 -12.22 41.95
C MET A 23 -19.66 -12.29 40.43
N PRO A 24 -18.89 -11.35 39.86
CA PRO A 24 -18.59 -11.36 38.43
C PRO A 24 -17.59 -12.48 38.07
N HIS A 25 -17.95 -13.35 37.13
CA HIS A 25 -17.06 -14.37 36.58
C HIS A 25 -15.89 -13.72 35.82
N ASN A 26 -14.72 -13.68 36.45
CA ASN A 26 -13.51 -13.09 35.87
C ASN A 26 -12.79 -14.13 34.99
N ASN A 27 -13.26 -14.32 33.76
CA ASN A 27 -12.62 -15.24 32.80
C ASN A 27 -11.15 -14.83 32.54
N PRO A 28 -10.16 -15.73 32.73
CA PRO A 28 -8.76 -15.40 32.51
C PRO A 28 -8.54 -15.11 31.02
N ARG A 29 -7.94 -13.95 30.72
CA ARG A 29 -7.55 -13.59 29.35
C ARG A 29 -6.55 -14.63 28.83
N PRO A 30 -6.70 -15.16 27.60
CA PRO A 30 -5.81 -16.19 27.08
C PRO A 30 -4.36 -15.70 27.07
N ALA A 31 -3.45 -16.53 27.55
CA ALA A 31 -2.03 -16.19 27.64
C ALA A 31 -1.50 -15.77 26.27
N HIS A 32 -1.09 -14.50 26.15
CA HIS A 32 -0.77 -13.88 24.87
C HIS A 32 0.58 -14.42 24.36
N ARG A 33 0.54 -15.54 23.62
CA ARG A 33 1.71 -16.22 23.05
C ARG A 33 2.73 -15.21 22.51
N SER A 34 3.97 -15.33 22.98
CA SER A 34 5.09 -14.51 22.52
C SER A 34 5.25 -14.66 21.02
N ARG A 35 5.16 -13.55 20.29
CA ARG A 35 5.39 -13.55 18.83
C ARG A 35 6.86 -13.91 18.58
N PRO A 36 7.18 -14.67 17.52
CA PRO A 36 8.57 -14.88 17.14
C PRO A 36 9.27 -13.53 16.91
N PRO A 37 10.56 -13.41 17.24
CA PRO A 37 11.31 -12.17 17.00
C PRO A 37 11.27 -11.83 15.52
N LYS A 38 11.16 -10.53 15.20
CA LYS A 38 11.29 -10.08 13.81
C LYS A 38 12.73 -10.32 13.33
N PRO A 39 12.95 -10.70 12.06
CA PRO A 39 14.28 -10.74 11.49
C PRO A 39 14.92 -9.33 11.53
N ASN A 40 16.24 -9.27 11.65
CA ASN A 40 16.96 -8.01 11.76
C ASN A 40 17.11 -7.33 10.39
N TYR A 41 16.07 -6.62 9.96
CA TYR A 41 16.03 -5.91 8.68
C TYR A 41 17.21 -4.95 8.45
N LYS A 42 17.84 -4.39 9.50
CA LYS A 42 19.04 -3.55 9.38
C LYS A 42 20.29 -4.32 8.92
N HIS A 43 20.31 -5.63 9.12
CA HIS A 43 21.41 -6.51 8.69
C HIS A 43 21.15 -7.02 7.27
N ILE A 44 19.91 -7.43 6.98
CA ILE A 44 19.44 -7.86 5.65
C ILE A 44 19.64 -6.73 4.63
N HIS A 45 18.99 -5.59 4.85
CA HIS A 45 19.11 -4.41 3.99
C HIS A 45 20.29 -3.52 4.43
N ARG A 46 21.46 -4.13 4.63
CA ARG A 46 22.69 -3.38 4.97
C ARG A 46 23.20 -2.56 3.78
N PHE A 47 23.09 -3.11 2.58
CA PHE A 47 23.59 -2.51 1.34
C PHE A 47 22.45 -1.87 0.54
N PRO A 48 22.60 -0.63 0.04
CA PRO A 48 21.52 0.09 -0.67
C PRO A 48 21.44 -0.22 -2.18
N LEU A 49 22.48 -0.88 -2.69
CA LEU A 49 22.69 -1.30 -4.07
C LEU A 49 23.36 -2.70 -4.05
N PRO A 50 23.16 -3.55 -5.06
CA PRO A 50 23.73 -4.89 -5.12
C PRO A 50 25.12 -4.77 -5.75
N LEU A 51 26.10 -4.38 -4.95
CA LEU A 51 27.48 -4.14 -5.36
C LEU A 51 28.44 -4.63 -4.26
N ASP A 52 29.39 -5.49 -4.62
CA ASP A 52 30.44 -5.96 -3.72
C ASP A 52 31.53 -4.88 -3.53
N VAL A 53 31.41 -4.13 -2.44
CA VAL A 53 32.36 -3.09 -2.08
C VAL A 53 33.48 -3.68 -1.22
N HIS A 54 34.62 -3.99 -1.84
CA HIS A 54 35.83 -4.40 -1.14
C HIS A 54 36.49 -3.19 -0.44
N PRO A 55 36.52 -3.12 0.91
CA PRO A 55 37.06 -1.97 1.61
C PRO A 55 38.60 -1.95 1.52
N LEU A 56 39.16 -0.83 1.07
CA LEU A 56 40.60 -0.60 1.14
C LEU A 56 41.06 -0.42 2.61
N PRO A 57 42.31 -0.79 2.94
CA PRO A 57 42.90 -0.47 4.23
C PRO A 57 42.84 1.03 4.54
N PRO A 58 42.65 1.45 5.81
CA PRO A 58 42.59 2.87 6.16
C PRO A 58 43.95 3.53 5.90
N LEU A 59 43.95 4.58 5.06
CA LEU A 59 45.14 5.37 4.77
C LEU A 59 45.44 6.34 5.94
N ILE A 60 46.50 6.04 6.69
CA ILE A 60 46.98 6.84 7.81
C ILE A 60 48.18 7.66 7.31
N PRO A 61 48.05 8.98 7.07
CA PRO A 61 49.06 9.77 6.36
C PRO A 61 50.40 9.90 7.12
N HIS A 62 50.41 9.64 8.43
CA HIS A 62 51.61 9.65 9.26
C HIS A 62 52.34 8.30 9.33
N ASN A 63 51.83 7.23 8.69
CA ASN A 63 52.43 5.90 8.71
C ASN A 63 52.71 5.40 7.27
N PRO A 64 53.98 5.36 6.81
CA PRO A 64 54.28 4.91 5.45
C PRO A 64 53.91 3.43 5.21
N LEU A 65 53.81 2.59 6.24
CA LEU A 65 53.36 1.19 6.11
C LEU A 65 51.87 1.09 5.74
N SER A 66 51.06 2.11 6.07
CA SER A 66 49.66 2.19 5.64
C SER A 66 49.54 2.39 4.13
N LEU A 67 50.43 3.21 3.53
CA LEU A 67 50.52 3.35 2.09
C LEU A 67 50.90 2.02 1.41
N ILE A 68 51.86 1.27 1.98
CA ILE A 68 52.21 -0.08 1.48
C ILE A 68 50.99 -1.00 1.51
N GLY A 69 50.18 -0.98 2.57
CA GLY A 69 48.93 -1.74 2.64
C GLY A 69 47.95 -1.41 1.51
N VAL A 70 47.71 -0.12 1.24
CA VAL A 70 46.82 0.31 0.14
C VAL A 70 47.39 -0.05 -1.23
N VAL A 71 48.70 0.13 -1.45
CA VAL A 71 49.38 -0.25 -2.70
C VAL A 71 49.34 -1.76 -2.93
N LEU A 72 49.54 -2.58 -1.89
CA LEU A 72 49.41 -4.03 -1.98
C LEU A 72 47.97 -4.45 -2.29
N SER A 73 46.96 -3.85 -1.65
CA SER A 73 45.55 -4.11 -2.01
C SER A 73 45.25 -3.77 -3.47
N TYR A 74 45.70 -2.61 -3.96
CA TYR A 74 45.54 -2.22 -5.36
C TYR A 74 46.27 -3.17 -6.31
N LEU A 75 47.48 -3.60 -5.97
CA LEU A 75 48.25 -4.59 -6.74
C LEU A 75 47.54 -5.96 -6.77
N THR A 76 46.95 -6.42 -5.65
CA THR A 76 46.17 -7.66 -5.64
C THR A 76 44.91 -7.56 -6.49
N TYR A 77 44.21 -6.41 -6.50
CA TYR A 77 43.06 -6.19 -7.38
C TYR A 77 43.45 -5.99 -8.85
N PHE A 78 44.69 -5.59 -9.15
CA PHE A 78 45.22 -5.53 -10.51
C PHE A 78 45.59 -6.92 -11.05
N ILE A 79 46.17 -7.79 -10.20
CA ILE A 79 46.56 -9.16 -10.57
C ILE A 79 45.35 -10.11 -10.58
N SER A 80 44.40 -9.91 -9.66
CA SER A 80 43.19 -10.71 -9.50
C SER A 80 42.00 -9.76 -9.28
N PRO A 81 41.41 -9.21 -10.37
CA PRO A 81 40.27 -8.31 -10.25
C PRO A 81 39.09 -9.01 -9.55
N PRO A 82 38.37 -8.30 -8.65
CA PRO A 82 37.18 -8.86 -8.02
C PRO A 82 36.11 -9.15 -9.08
N GLN A 83 35.55 -10.35 -9.04
CA GLN A 83 34.41 -10.72 -9.89
C GLN A 83 33.13 -10.16 -9.28
N GLN A 84 32.46 -9.29 -10.03
CA GLN A 84 31.15 -8.73 -9.69
C GLN A 84 30.06 -9.73 -10.08
N GLU A 85 29.13 -10.08 -9.18
CA GLU A 85 28.01 -10.95 -9.54
C GLU A 85 27.12 -10.29 -10.61
N THR A 86 26.83 -11.03 -11.69
CA THR A 86 25.91 -10.62 -12.76
C THR A 86 24.69 -11.53 -12.79
N TYR A 87 23.50 -10.94 -12.71
CA TYR A 87 22.23 -11.65 -12.67
C TYR A 87 21.56 -11.70 -14.05
N ALA A 88 20.99 -12.85 -14.39
CA ALA A 88 20.22 -13.05 -15.61
C ALA A 88 18.77 -12.59 -15.44
N ALA A 89 18.24 -11.88 -16.44
CA ALA A 89 16.86 -11.44 -16.51
C ALA A 89 16.29 -11.58 -17.93
N TYR A 90 15.00 -11.79 -18.06
CA TYR A 90 14.35 -12.09 -19.35
C TYR A 90 13.26 -11.06 -19.66
N PHE A 91 13.20 -10.57 -20.90
CA PHE A 91 12.09 -9.70 -21.30
C PHE A 91 10.81 -10.49 -21.60
N ASP A 92 9.71 -10.06 -20.99
CA ASP A 92 8.37 -10.57 -21.27
C ASP A 92 7.53 -9.55 -22.05
N SER A 93 7.28 -9.87 -23.33
CA SER A 93 6.47 -9.07 -24.24
C SER A 93 4.98 -9.02 -23.87
N ALA A 94 4.47 -9.94 -23.03
CA ALA A 94 3.06 -9.93 -22.63
C ALA A 94 2.78 -8.89 -21.52
N THR A 95 3.77 -8.59 -20.68
CA THR A 95 3.65 -7.58 -19.61
C THR A 95 4.46 -6.31 -19.83
N SER A 96 5.31 -6.24 -20.86
CA SER A 96 6.33 -5.19 -21.04
C SER A 96 7.14 -4.96 -19.77
N SER A 97 7.62 -6.07 -19.18
CA SER A 97 8.40 -6.07 -17.94
C SER A 97 9.51 -7.12 -17.99
N ILE A 98 10.48 -6.98 -17.09
CA ILE A 98 11.69 -7.80 -17.08
C ILE A 98 11.66 -8.73 -15.88
N GLN A 99 11.77 -10.03 -16.14
CA GLN A 99 11.55 -11.08 -15.16
C GLN A 99 12.89 -11.70 -14.73
N VAL A 100 13.15 -11.69 -13.42
CA VAL A 100 14.26 -12.40 -12.79
C VAL A 100 13.69 -13.64 -12.11
N THR A 101 14.19 -14.83 -12.48
CA THR A 101 13.66 -16.14 -12.06
C THR A 101 14.57 -16.89 -11.08
N ASP A 102 15.88 -16.61 -11.07
CA ASP A 102 16.83 -17.22 -10.13
C ASP A 102 16.59 -16.73 -8.69
N GLU A 103 16.54 -17.67 -7.74
CA GLU A 103 16.27 -17.39 -6.32
C GLU A 103 17.36 -16.49 -5.70
N ARG A 104 18.64 -16.66 -6.09
CA ARG A 104 19.73 -15.82 -5.58
C ARG A 104 19.63 -14.39 -6.09
N ALA A 105 19.45 -14.21 -7.40
CA ALA A 105 19.21 -12.91 -8.02
C ALA A 105 17.97 -12.20 -7.45
N ILE A 106 16.86 -12.93 -7.26
CA ILE A 106 15.63 -12.40 -6.64
C ILE A 106 15.93 -11.89 -5.21
N GLN A 107 16.66 -12.67 -4.41
CA GLN A 107 17.02 -12.27 -3.05
C GLN A 107 17.98 -11.08 -3.05
N ALA A 108 19.08 -11.14 -3.80
CA ALA A 108 20.08 -10.09 -3.89
C ALA A 108 19.50 -8.73 -4.32
N LEU A 109 18.71 -8.70 -5.40
CA LEU A 109 18.09 -7.48 -5.91
C LEU A 109 17.01 -6.91 -4.95
N TRP A 110 16.31 -7.76 -4.20
CA TRP A 110 15.32 -7.30 -3.24
C TRP A 110 15.95 -6.83 -1.93
N GLU A 111 16.92 -7.56 -1.38
CA GLU A 111 17.60 -7.22 -0.13
C GLU A 111 18.49 -5.99 -0.33
N MET A 112 19.27 -5.94 -1.40
CA MET A 112 20.25 -4.88 -1.69
C MET A 112 19.66 -3.73 -2.54
N GLY A 113 18.48 -3.23 -2.16
CA GLY A 113 17.91 -2.00 -2.73
C GLY A 113 16.41 -1.99 -3.04
N PHE A 114 15.68 -3.09 -2.76
CA PHE A 114 14.24 -3.24 -3.01
C PHE A 114 13.83 -3.09 -4.49
N PHE A 115 14.69 -3.51 -5.41
CA PHE A 115 14.38 -3.54 -6.85
C PHE A 115 13.27 -4.56 -7.15
N GLY A 116 12.43 -4.27 -8.15
CA GLY A 116 11.45 -5.21 -8.69
C GLY A 116 10.33 -5.60 -7.73
N LYS A 117 9.40 -6.44 -8.17
CA LYS A 117 8.21 -6.83 -7.40
C LYS A 117 7.89 -8.30 -7.67
N GLY A 118 7.86 -9.12 -6.63
CA GLY A 118 7.37 -10.49 -6.72
C GLY A 118 5.96 -10.54 -7.33
N THR A 119 5.68 -11.53 -8.16
CA THR A 119 4.33 -11.75 -8.72
C THR A 119 3.37 -12.31 -7.69
N LEU A 120 3.84 -13.18 -6.79
CA LEU A 120 2.98 -13.99 -5.91
C LEU A 120 3.01 -13.54 -4.43
N SER A 121 3.96 -12.69 -4.05
CA SER A 121 4.12 -12.05 -2.73
C SER A 121 3.85 -10.54 -2.77
N ARG A 122 3.51 -9.92 -1.63
CA ARG A 122 3.11 -8.50 -1.59
C ARG A 122 4.24 -7.54 -1.20
N SER A 123 5.33 -8.06 -0.66
CA SER A 123 6.36 -7.27 0.02
C SER A 123 7.77 -7.83 -0.19
N GLN A 124 8.08 -8.96 0.45
CA GLN A 124 9.30 -9.76 0.27
C GLN A 124 8.99 -10.98 -0.62
N PRO A 125 9.89 -11.41 -1.53
CA PRO A 125 9.77 -12.72 -2.18
C PRO A 125 9.75 -13.82 -1.11
N SER A 126 8.66 -14.57 -1.07
CA SER A 126 8.34 -15.45 0.07
C SER A 126 7.26 -16.48 -0.28
N TRP A 127 6.90 -16.62 -1.56
CA TRP A 127 5.89 -17.59 -2.00
C TRP A 127 6.34 -19.02 -1.75
N LEU A 128 7.61 -19.34 -2.08
CA LEU A 128 8.17 -20.67 -1.89
C LEU A 128 8.14 -21.12 -0.42
N GLU A 129 8.54 -20.23 0.51
CA GLU A 129 8.37 -20.44 1.95
C GLU A 129 6.91 -20.72 2.32
N ARG A 130 5.99 -19.87 1.83
CA ARG A 130 4.55 -19.97 2.12
C ARG A 130 3.93 -21.26 1.57
N GLU A 131 4.41 -21.77 0.43
CA GLU A 131 3.91 -22.99 -0.19
C GLU A 131 4.46 -24.24 0.52
N LYS A 132 5.78 -24.32 0.72
CA LYS A 132 6.44 -25.36 1.54
C LYS A 132 5.74 -25.48 2.90
N LYS A 133 5.49 -24.34 3.55
CA LYS A 133 4.84 -24.25 4.86
C LYS A 133 3.30 -24.41 4.82
N ARG A 134 2.64 -24.38 3.65
CA ARG A 134 1.23 -24.79 3.49
C ARG A 134 1.10 -26.30 3.38
N ARG A 135 2.06 -26.94 2.69
CA ARG A 135 2.15 -28.41 2.55
C ARG A 135 2.74 -29.10 3.79
N GLY A 136 2.99 -28.38 4.88
CA GLY A 136 3.52 -28.92 6.14
C GLY A 136 5.04 -29.16 6.18
N LEU A 137 5.75 -28.90 5.07
CA LEU A 137 7.20 -29.16 4.93
C LEU A 137 8.08 -28.20 5.74
N LEU A 138 7.50 -27.13 6.30
CA LEU A 138 8.19 -26.17 7.18
C LEU A 138 7.30 -25.80 8.37
N GLY A 139 7.89 -25.62 9.55
CA GLY A 139 7.19 -25.17 10.75
C GLY A 139 7.07 -23.64 10.85
N GLY A 140 6.00 -23.15 11.49
CA GLY A 140 5.88 -21.75 11.94
C GLY A 140 4.72 -20.93 11.33
N GLN A 141 4.78 -19.60 11.49
CA GLN A 141 3.80 -18.67 10.92
C GLN A 141 4.46 -17.48 10.23
N THR A 142 4.06 -17.22 8.98
CA THR A 142 4.58 -16.16 8.11
C THR A 142 3.82 -14.84 8.32
N ASN A 143 4.48 -13.71 8.09
CA ASN A 143 3.92 -12.38 8.37
C ASN A 143 2.64 -12.07 7.57
N GLU A 144 2.53 -12.54 6.32
CA GLU A 144 1.33 -12.36 5.51
C GLU A 144 0.16 -13.24 6.01
N GLU A 145 0.43 -14.46 6.50
CA GLU A 145 -0.60 -15.37 7.01
C GLU A 145 -1.13 -14.90 8.38
N LEU A 146 -0.25 -14.45 9.27
CA LEU A 146 -0.61 -13.70 10.48
C LEU A 146 -1.46 -12.45 10.17
N THR A 147 -1.28 -11.85 9.00
CA THR A 147 -2.09 -10.71 8.53
C THR A 147 -3.40 -11.15 7.88
N ARG A 148 -3.49 -12.37 7.34
CA ARG A 148 -4.70 -12.98 6.80
C ARG A 148 -5.65 -13.41 7.92
N GLN A 149 -5.14 -14.10 8.94
CA GLN A 149 -5.89 -14.51 10.13
C GLN A 149 -6.48 -13.29 10.87
N ARG A 150 -5.66 -12.25 11.11
CA ARG A 150 -6.15 -10.96 11.65
C ARG A 150 -7.16 -10.23 10.76
N ARG A 151 -7.34 -10.62 9.49
CA ARG A 151 -8.37 -10.06 8.59
C ARG A 151 -9.64 -10.91 8.55
N THR A 152 -9.56 -12.22 8.80
CA THR A 152 -10.74 -13.08 9.02
C THR A 152 -11.35 -12.77 10.38
N GLU A 153 -10.55 -12.78 11.46
CA GLU A 153 -10.97 -12.37 12.82
C GLU A 153 -11.70 -11.01 12.81
N ARG A 154 -11.12 -10.00 12.14
CA ARG A 154 -11.71 -8.65 12.02
C ARG A 154 -12.94 -8.58 11.10
N ARG A 155 -13.15 -9.56 10.23
CA ARG A 155 -14.36 -9.71 9.40
C ARG A 155 -15.45 -10.40 10.21
N GLU A 156 -15.13 -11.48 10.92
CA GLU A 156 -16.03 -12.16 11.86
C GLU A 156 -16.54 -11.20 12.93
N LEU A 157 -15.67 -10.50 13.66
CA LEU A 157 -16.05 -9.51 14.68
C LEU A 157 -16.90 -8.35 14.14
N LYS A 158 -16.75 -8.00 12.84
CA LYS A 158 -17.63 -7.02 12.17
C LYS A 158 -18.98 -7.62 11.79
N LEU A 159 -18.99 -8.87 11.34
CA LEU A 159 -20.21 -9.59 10.98
C LEU A 159 -21.07 -9.89 12.21
N GLU A 160 -20.45 -10.30 13.33
CA GLU A 160 -21.12 -10.50 14.62
C GLU A 160 -21.67 -9.19 15.17
N ARG A 161 -20.90 -8.10 15.13
CA ARG A 161 -21.42 -6.78 15.50
C ARG A 161 -22.63 -6.38 14.66
N ALA A 162 -22.57 -6.53 13.34
CA ALA A 162 -23.69 -6.22 12.44
C ALA A 162 -24.92 -7.12 12.70
N ARG A 163 -24.71 -8.40 13.06
CA ARG A 163 -25.79 -9.30 13.50
C ARG A 163 -26.43 -8.81 14.80
N MET A 164 -25.63 -8.47 15.81
CA MET A 164 -26.13 -7.96 17.10
C MET A 164 -26.85 -6.62 16.96
N GLU A 165 -26.33 -5.71 16.14
CA GLU A 165 -26.98 -4.43 15.80
C GLU A 165 -28.33 -4.67 15.08
N LYS A 166 -28.40 -5.61 14.12
CA LYS A 166 -29.65 -6.00 13.44
C LYS A 166 -30.68 -6.58 14.42
N VAL A 167 -30.28 -7.49 15.31
CA VAL A 167 -31.17 -8.08 16.33
C VAL A 167 -31.68 -7.02 17.30
N ALA A 168 -30.84 -6.09 17.75
CA ALA A 168 -31.25 -4.99 18.63
C ALA A 168 -32.25 -4.03 17.94
N ILE A 169 -32.08 -3.77 16.63
CA ILE A 169 -33.03 -2.99 15.83
C ILE A 169 -34.37 -3.73 15.68
N GLU A 170 -34.35 -5.03 15.40
CA GLU A 170 -35.56 -5.86 15.31
C GLU A 170 -36.33 -5.95 16.64
N GLN A 171 -35.62 -6.12 17.76
CA GLN A 171 -36.22 -6.09 19.10
C GLN A 171 -36.87 -4.74 19.40
N ARG A 172 -36.20 -3.62 19.05
CA ARG A 172 -36.74 -2.27 19.23
C ARG A 172 -37.97 -2.02 18.36
N LEU A 173 -37.99 -2.49 17.11
CA LEU A 173 -39.15 -2.40 16.22
C LEU A 173 -40.34 -3.22 16.73
N LYS A 174 -40.10 -4.42 17.26
CA LYS A 174 -41.15 -5.25 17.89
C LYS A 174 -41.73 -4.59 19.14
N ALA A 175 -40.89 -3.99 19.98
CA ALA A 175 -41.34 -3.23 21.16
C ALA A 175 -42.16 -1.99 20.77
N GLU A 176 -41.77 -1.28 19.69
CA GLU A 176 -42.55 -0.13 19.19
C GLU A 176 -43.88 -0.57 18.56
N ALA A 177 -43.94 -1.71 17.87
CA ALA A 177 -45.19 -2.27 17.34
C ALA A 177 -46.16 -2.67 18.47
N ALA A 178 -45.71 -3.44 19.45
CA ALA A 178 -46.53 -3.83 20.61
C ALA A 178 -46.99 -2.61 21.45
N ALA A 179 -46.17 -1.56 21.54
CA ALA A 179 -46.57 -0.30 22.17
C ALA A 179 -47.67 0.43 21.39
N ARG A 180 -47.68 0.37 20.04
CA ARG A 180 -48.76 0.92 19.21
C ARG A 180 -50.05 0.11 19.33
N GLU A 181 -49.96 -1.21 19.38
CA GLU A 181 -51.11 -2.11 19.55
C GLU A 181 -51.78 -1.91 20.93
N SER A 182 -51.00 -1.86 22.01
CA SER A 182 -51.51 -1.55 23.36
C SER A 182 -52.03 -0.11 23.50
N GLY A 183 -51.49 0.84 22.73
CA GLY A 183 -52.00 2.21 22.65
C GLY A 183 -53.31 2.37 21.86
N ALA A 184 -53.76 1.33 21.14
CA ALA A 184 -55.01 1.37 20.37
C ALA A 184 -56.25 0.95 21.19
N THR A 185 -56.08 0.42 22.40
CA THR A 185 -57.17 -0.17 23.20
C THR A 185 -57.87 0.81 24.15
N THR A 186 -57.51 2.11 24.13
CA THR A 186 -58.05 3.12 25.07
C THR A 186 -58.42 4.45 24.40
N VAL A 187 -59.18 4.41 23.30
CA VAL A 187 -59.96 5.57 22.82
C VAL A 187 -61.35 5.10 22.39
N ASP A 188 -62.31 5.20 23.29
CA ASP A 188 -63.74 5.15 22.95
C ASP A 188 -64.53 6.05 23.93
N GLN A 189 -65.69 6.54 23.50
CA GLN A 189 -66.64 7.40 24.22
C GLN A 189 -66.15 8.81 24.64
N THR A 190 -66.42 9.82 23.78
CA THR A 190 -67.32 10.96 24.12
C THR A 190 -67.61 11.86 22.89
N THR A 191 -68.54 11.40 22.06
CA THR A 191 -69.71 12.15 21.53
C THR A 191 -69.55 13.63 21.11
N THR A 192 -69.55 13.84 19.76
CA THR A 192 -70.35 14.79 18.93
C THR A 192 -70.77 16.17 19.50
N LEU A 193 -70.78 17.28 18.73
CA LEU A 193 -71.52 17.64 17.50
C LEU A 193 -70.73 18.76 16.74
N LEU A 194 -71.04 19.33 15.56
CA LEU A 194 -71.62 19.05 14.21
C LEU A 194 -71.39 20.39 13.43
N THR A 195 -71.28 20.59 12.10
CA THR A 195 -70.92 19.90 10.83
C THR A 195 -70.55 21.05 9.83
N ASP A 196 -70.27 20.96 8.53
CA ASP A 196 -70.28 19.91 7.48
C ASP A 196 -69.29 20.30 6.33
N GLY A 197 -69.24 19.54 5.24
CA GLY A 197 -68.69 19.96 3.93
C GLY A 197 -67.36 19.31 3.53
N ALA A 198 -67.35 18.59 2.40
CA ALA A 198 -66.21 17.84 1.85
C ALA A 198 -66.20 17.91 0.29
N PRO A 199 -65.21 17.36 -0.46
CA PRO A 199 -63.99 16.67 -0.04
C PRO A 199 -62.68 17.15 -0.72
N GLY A 200 -61.52 16.74 -0.19
CA GLY A 200 -60.21 16.87 -0.85
C GLY A 200 -59.03 16.81 0.15
N GLY A 201 -58.13 15.83 0.03
CA GLY A 201 -57.17 15.51 1.11
C GLY A 201 -55.69 15.62 0.75
N THR A 202 -54.83 15.73 1.77
CA THR A 202 -53.44 15.19 1.82
C THR A 202 -52.85 15.33 3.25
N PRO A 203 -51.91 14.45 3.68
CA PRO A 203 -51.46 14.40 5.07
C PRO A 203 -50.24 15.30 5.38
N VAL A 204 -50.45 16.42 6.08
CA VAL A 204 -49.40 17.43 6.38
C VAL A 204 -49.06 17.54 7.89
N THR A 205 -49.82 16.90 8.77
CA THR A 205 -49.73 17.08 10.23
C THR A 205 -48.62 16.30 10.92
N LEU A 206 -48.28 15.09 10.45
CA LEU A 206 -47.34 14.19 11.16
C LEU A 206 -45.88 14.69 11.12
N GLU A 207 -45.41 15.20 9.97
CA GLU A 207 -44.03 15.71 9.84
C GLU A 207 -43.76 16.93 10.74
N LYS A 208 -44.77 17.80 10.93
CA LYS A 208 -44.64 19.01 11.76
C LYS A 208 -44.35 18.66 13.23
N PHE A 209 -44.90 17.56 13.74
CA PHE A 209 -44.60 17.05 15.08
C PHE A 209 -43.18 16.48 15.19
N SER A 210 -42.76 15.69 14.20
CA SER A 210 -41.42 15.11 14.11
C SER A 210 -40.32 16.19 14.07
N LEU A 211 -40.50 17.22 13.24
CA LEU A 211 -39.56 18.34 13.11
C LEU A 211 -39.47 19.20 14.38
N ARG A 212 -40.59 19.40 15.10
CA ARG A 212 -40.60 20.13 16.38
C ARG A 212 -39.80 19.38 17.45
N LYS A 213 -40.08 18.08 17.63
CA LYS A 213 -39.38 17.22 18.61
C LYS A 213 -37.87 17.10 18.30
N ALA A 214 -37.49 17.09 17.02
CA ALA A 214 -36.08 17.10 16.60
C ALA A 214 -35.37 18.46 16.86
N ARG A 215 -36.09 19.59 16.79
CA ARG A 215 -35.56 20.91 17.18
C ARG A 215 -35.36 21.02 18.70
N GLU A 216 -36.35 20.58 19.48
CA GLU A 216 -36.30 20.63 20.95
C GLU A 216 -35.15 19.75 21.50
N ALA A 217 -34.91 18.56 20.92
CA ALA A 217 -33.76 17.72 21.25
C ALA A 217 -32.41 18.43 21.02
N ARG A 218 -32.21 19.07 19.85
CA ARG A 218 -30.98 19.81 19.53
C ARG A 218 -30.78 21.05 20.42
N MET A 219 -31.86 21.69 20.87
CA MET A 219 -31.77 22.79 21.84
C MET A 219 -31.29 22.28 23.21
N LEU A 220 -31.80 21.14 23.68
CA LEU A 220 -31.35 20.51 24.93
C LEU A 220 -29.88 20.06 24.88
N GLU A 221 -29.42 19.53 23.75
CA GLU A 221 -28.00 19.22 23.54
C GLU A 221 -27.12 20.48 23.59
N SER A 222 -27.54 21.57 22.92
CA SER A 222 -26.85 22.86 22.92
C SER A 222 -26.82 23.54 24.30
N GLN A 223 -27.87 23.36 25.11
CA GLN A 223 -27.89 23.84 26.50
C GLN A 223 -27.01 22.99 27.42
N ARG A 224 -26.90 21.67 27.19
CA ARG A 224 -25.98 20.80 27.93
C ARG A 224 -24.52 21.17 27.66
N SER A 225 -24.12 21.36 26.40
CA SER A 225 -22.74 21.74 26.06
C SER A 225 -22.35 23.11 26.63
N LYS A 226 -23.23 24.12 26.53
CA LYS A 226 -22.97 25.46 27.10
C LYS A 226 -22.80 25.49 28.62
N LYS A 227 -23.30 24.49 29.35
CA LYS A 227 -23.12 24.39 30.81
C LYS A 227 -21.79 23.72 31.23
N GLN A 228 -20.91 23.41 30.29
CA GLN A 228 -19.61 22.78 30.52
C GLN A 228 -18.38 23.66 30.19
N GLU A 229 -18.56 24.85 29.60
CA GLU A 229 -17.43 25.73 29.17
C GLU A 229 -17.13 26.90 30.12
N SER A 230 -17.89 27.10 31.21
CA SER A 230 -17.74 28.25 32.11
C SER A 230 -16.70 28.05 33.24
N GLN A 231 -15.52 27.52 32.91
CA GLN A 231 -14.30 27.54 33.74
C GLN A 231 -13.05 27.25 32.87
N GLY A 232 -12.17 28.24 32.71
CA GLY A 232 -10.88 28.14 31.99
C GLY A 232 -9.66 28.18 32.95
N PRO A 233 -8.40 28.30 32.45
CA PRO A 233 -8.03 29.00 31.21
C PRO A 233 -6.90 28.41 30.32
N ALA A 234 -6.73 29.06 29.16
CA ALA A 234 -5.47 29.32 28.43
C ALA A 234 -4.83 28.32 27.42
N SER A 235 -4.48 28.90 26.26
CA SER A 235 -3.43 28.55 25.27
C SER A 235 -3.69 27.56 24.11
N ALA A 236 -3.88 28.16 22.92
CA ALA A 236 -3.35 27.78 21.59
C ALA A 236 -3.68 26.40 20.94
N SER A 237 -4.78 26.39 20.19
CA SER A 237 -5.13 25.46 19.09
C SER A 237 -4.51 25.96 17.74
N PRO A 238 -4.74 25.38 16.53
CA PRO A 238 -5.70 24.32 16.17
C PRO A 238 -5.26 23.20 15.19
N GLY A 239 -6.02 22.10 15.25
CA GLY A 239 -6.35 21.27 14.08
C GLY A 239 -7.86 21.33 13.84
N GLN A 240 -8.31 21.28 12.58
CA GLN A 240 -9.73 21.24 12.22
C GLN A 240 -10.16 19.81 11.88
N GLU A 241 -11.27 19.34 12.44
CA GLU A 241 -12.03 18.20 11.92
C GLU A 241 -13.44 18.62 11.51
N SER A 242 -13.88 18.10 10.35
CA SER A 242 -15.17 18.43 9.70
C SER A 242 -16.26 17.41 10.03
N PRO A 243 -17.55 17.79 10.06
CA PRO A 243 -18.64 16.92 10.50
C PRO A 243 -18.88 15.71 9.58
N GLY A 244 -19.30 14.60 10.19
CA GLY A 244 -19.54 13.32 9.51
C GLY A 244 -20.76 13.32 8.58
N LYS A 245 -20.66 12.58 7.47
CA LYS A 245 -21.76 12.37 6.51
C LYS A 245 -22.70 11.26 6.98
N ALA A 246 -24.01 11.52 6.95
CA ALA A 246 -25.02 10.48 7.08
C ALA A 246 -25.06 9.62 5.80
N VAL A 247 -25.15 8.30 5.96
CA VAL A 247 -25.30 7.35 4.84
C VAL A 247 -26.71 6.79 4.82
N ARG A 248 -27.49 7.14 3.79
CA ARG A 248 -28.83 6.61 3.55
C ARG A 248 -28.72 5.31 2.74
N PHE A 249 -29.02 4.18 3.36
CA PHE A 249 -29.17 2.91 2.66
C PHE A 249 -30.60 2.76 2.14
N SER A 250 -30.75 2.35 0.89
CA SER A 250 -32.04 1.98 0.29
C SER A 250 -32.17 0.45 0.21
N PRO A 251 -33.30 -0.15 0.62
CA PRO A 251 -33.49 -1.59 0.56
C PRO A 251 -34.07 -2.02 -0.80
N VAL A 252 -33.20 -2.50 -1.70
CA VAL A 252 -33.61 -3.34 -2.84
C VAL A 252 -32.61 -4.48 -2.94
N VAL A 253 -33.04 -5.67 -2.54
CA VAL A 253 -32.33 -6.93 -2.82
C VAL A 253 -33.14 -7.62 -3.91
N GLN A 254 -32.61 -7.66 -5.12
CA GLN A 254 -33.10 -8.62 -6.13
C GLN A 254 -32.50 -9.98 -5.79
N GLU A 255 -33.39 -10.93 -5.52
CA GLU A 255 -33.04 -12.32 -5.30
C GLU A 255 -32.50 -12.91 -6.62
N LYS A 256 -31.37 -13.61 -6.54
CA LYS A 256 -30.76 -14.27 -7.69
C LYS A 256 -30.41 -15.69 -7.32
N GLU A 257 -31.31 -16.60 -7.67
CA GLU A 257 -31.09 -18.04 -7.51
C GLU A 257 -29.77 -18.47 -8.16
N PHE A 258 -29.09 -19.41 -7.52
CA PHE A 258 -27.93 -20.08 -8.08
C PHE A 258 -28.10 -21.59 -7.86
N VAL A 259 -28.26 -22.32 -8.97
CA VAL A 259 -28.53 -23.76 -8.95
C VAL A 259 -27.32 -24.50 -8.35
N SER A 260 -27.57 -25.29 -7.31
CA SER A 260 -26.53 -26.10 -6.66
C SER A 260 -26.28 -27.39 -7.44
N GLY A 261 -25.28 -27.38 -8.33
CA GLY A 261 -24.79 -28.57 -9.01
C GLY A 261 -23.88 -29.40 -8.10
N SER A 262 -24.36 -30.55 -7.62
CA SER A 262 -23.61 -31.44 -6.74
C SER A 262 -22.54 -32.24 -7.50
N ALA A 263 -21.27 -32.02 -7.16
CA ALA A 263 -20.15 -32.88 -7.54
C ALA A 263 -19.46 -33.39 -6.27
N ILE A 264 -19.77 -34.62 -5.85
CA ILE A 264 -19.19 -35.25 -4.66
C ILE A 264 -17.83 -35.83 -5.01
N LEU A 265 -16.75 -35.23 -4.52
CA LEU A 265 -15.43 -35.84 -4.52
C LEU A 265 -15.27 -36.73 -3.28
N HIS A 266 -15.00 -38.01 -3.50
CA HIS A 266 -14.94 -39.03 -2.45
C HIS A 266 -13.68 -38.87 -1.59
N LEU A 267 -13.83 -39.01 -0.27
CA LEU A 267 -12.74 -39.23 0.67
C LEU A 267 -12.49 -40.74 0.86
N PRO A 268 -11.24 -41.22 0.80
CA PRO A 268 -10.86 -42.54 1.30
C PRO A 268 -10.73 -42.56 2.84
N GLY A 269 -11.07 -43.68 3.46
CA GLY A 269 -10.84 -43.94 4.89
C GLY A 269 -9.42 -44.45 5.21
N PRO A 270 -9.06 -44.63 6.50
CA PRO A 270 -7.66 -44.82 6.90
C PRO A 270 -7.22 -46.27 7.16
N ALA A 271 -6.05 -46.61 6.62
CA ALA A 271 -5.07 -47.61 7.12
C ALA A 271 -5.50 -49.10 7.17
N PRO A 272 -4.57 -50.06 7.40
CA PRO A 272 -3.10 -49.97 7.44
C PRO A 272 -2.37 -50.85 6.39
N GLU A 273 -1.08 -50.61 6.16
CA GLU A 273 0.05 -51.54 6.36
C GLU A 273 1.35 -50.99 5.76
N ALA A 274 2.49 -51.61 6.09
CA ALA A 274 3.81 -51.06 5.81
C ALA A 274 4.42 -51.63 4.52
N HIS A 275 4.72 -50.75 3.56
CA HIS A 275 5.71 -51.01 2.52
C HIS A 275 6.61 -49.79 2.34
N GLU A 276 7.91 -50.05 2.25
CA GLU A 276 8.93 -49.04 1.96
C GLU A 276 8.75 -48.56 0.51
N THR A 277 8.21 -47.36 0.33
CA THR A 277 8.15 -46.70 -0.97
C THR A 277 9.02 -45.45 -0.90
N SER A 278 10.06 -45.42 -1.74
CA SER A 278 11.02 -44.32 -1.83
C SER A 278 10.31 -42.98 -1.96
N GLN A 279 10.56 -42.07 -1.02
CA GLN A 279 10.09 -40.71 -1.09
C GLN A 279 10.85 -39.95 -2.19
N GLU A 280 10.28 -39.96 -3.40
CA GLU A 280 10.51 -38.87 -4.33
C GLU A 280 10.00 -37.59 -3.67
N GLU A 281 10.91 -36.78 -3.13
CA GLU A 281 10.56 -35.42 -2.70
C GLU A 281 10.01 -34.68 -3.91
N CYS A 282 8.69 -34.46 -3.93
CA CYS A 282 8.02 -33.69 -4.98
C CYS A 282 8.50 -32.23 -4.89
N ALA A 283 9.61 -31.96 -5.57
CA ALA A 283 10.38 -30.73 -5.47
C ALA A 283 9.47 -29.54 -5.79
N LEU A 284 9.24 -28.70 -4.78
CA LEU A 284 8.46 -27.49 -4.93
C LEU A 284 9.28 -26.48 -5.74
N ASN A 285 9.09 -26.49 -7.06
CA ASN A 285 9.63 -25.49 -7.96
C ASN A 285 9.15 -24.08 -7.55
N ASN A 286 10.02 -23.09 -7.66
CA ASN A 286 9.65 -21.71 -7.36
C ASN A 286 8.92 -21.06 -8.55
N GLU A 287 7.61 -20.80 -8.39
CA GLU A 287 6.80 -20.08 -9.37
C GLU A 287 6.87 -18.54 -9.18
N GLU A 288 7.46 -18.04 -8.09
CA GLU A 288 7.61 -16.61 -7.86
C GLU A 288 8.88 -16.05 -8.52
N HIS A 289 8.66 -15.26 -9.57
CA HIS A 289 9.68 -14.43 -10.21
C HIS A 289 9.53 -12.95 -9.80
N LEU A 290 10.64 -12.20 -9.88
CA LEU A 290 10.69 -10.77 -9.59
C LEU A 290 10.52 -9.97 -10.89
N GLN A 291 9.47 -9.15 -10.98
CA GLN A 291 9.26 -8.22 -12.10
C GLN A 291 9.95 -6.88 -11.83
N LEU A 292 10.96 -6.54 -12.61
CA LEU A 292 11.59 -5.22 -12.68
C LEU A 292 10.78 -4.32 -13.64
N SER A 293 10.67 -3.02 -13.33
CA SER A 293 10.29 -2.03 -14.36
C SER A 293 11.44 -1.80 -15.34
N ASN A 294 11.14 -1.24 -16.51
CA ASN A 294 12.16 -0.93 -17.51
C ASN A 294 13.22 0.04 -16.96
N GLU A 295 12.84 0.99 -16.10
CA GLU A 295 13.78 1.93 -15.45
C GLU A 295 14.62 1.26 -14.37
N GLU A 296 14.01 0.38 -13.56
CA GLU A 296 14.74 -0.44 -12.58
C GLU A 296 15.78 -1.32 -13.29
N ALA A 297 15.38 -2.03 -14.35
CA ALA A 297 16.27 -2.91 -15.11
C ALA A 297 17.36 -2.14 -15.88
N PHE A 298 17.04 -1.01 -16.50
CA PHE A 298 18.06 -0.19 -17.19
C PHE A 298 19.06 0.41 -16.20
N PHE A 299 18.62 0.80 -14.99
CA PHE A 299 19.54 1.23 -13.93
C PHE A 299 20.47 0.10 -13.49
N LEU A 300 19.98 -1.12 -13.34
CA LEU A 300 20.80 -2.28 -12.97
C LEU A 300 21.77 -2.71 -14.10
N ALA A 301 21.33 -2.66 -15.36
CA ALA A 301 22.11 -3.08 -16.52
C ALA A 301 23.15 -2.04 -16.97
N TYR A 302 22.76 -0.77 -17.11
CA TYR A 302 23.64 0.32 -17.56
C TYR A 302 24.29 1.10 -16.41
N GLY A 303 23.54 1.37 -15.34
CA GLY A 303 24.03 2.18 -14.22
C GLY A 303 24.91 1.42 -13.21
N LEU A 304 24.68 0.13 -13.01
CA LEU A 304 25.45 -0.73 -12.08
C LEU A 304 26.26 -1.84 -12.76
N GLY A 305 25.90 -2.24 -13.99
CA GLY A 305 26.56 -3.33 -14.73
C GLY A 305 26.21 -4.75 -14.28
N ILE A 306 25.25 -4.95 -13.36
CA ILE A 306 24.98 -6.26 -12.73
C ILE A 306 23.87 -7.08 -13.40
N LEU A 307 23.21 -6.57 -14.43
CA LEU A 307 22.02 -7.21 -14.99
C LEU A 307 22.19 -7.47 -16.49
N HIS A 308 22.20 -8.75 -16.87
CA HIS A 308 22.14 -9.17 -18.26
C HIS A 308 20.70 -9.46 -18.65
N VAL A 309 20.12 -8.57 -19.48
CA VAL A 309 18.78 -8.76 -20.05
C VAL A 309 18.90 -9.60 -21.31
N TYR A 310 18.29 -10.78 -21.29
CA TYR A 310 18.17 -11.69 -22.41
C TYR A 310 16.88 -11.41 -23.18
N ASP A 311 16.97 -11.55 -24.50
CA ASP A 311 15.81 -11.54 -25.41
C ASP A 311 14.81 -12.68 -25.11
N HIS A 312 13.60 -12.59 -25.63
CA HIS A 312 12.51 -13.55 -25.44
C HIS A 312 12.89 -15.00 -25.82
N GLN A 313 13.82 -15.20 -26.76
CA GLN A 313 14.35 -16.53 -27.09
C GLN A 313 15.49 -17.03 -26.16
N GLN A 314 15.84 -16.28 -25.11
CA GLN A 314 16.83 -16.62 -24.07
C GLN A 314 18.28 -16.87 -24.54
N LYS A 315 18.61 -16.61 -25.82
CA LYS A 315 19.91 -16.95 -26.43
C LYS A 315 20.94 -15.82 -26.36
N ASN A 316 20.50 -14.57 -26.51
CA ASN A 316 21.38 -13.41 -26.68
C ASN A 316 21.14 -12.37 -25.57
N ILE A 317 22.23 -11.81 -25.03
CA ILE A 317 22.21 -10.65 -24.14
C ILE A 317 22.00 -9.40 -24.99
N ILE A 318 21.06 -8.54 -24.59
CA ILE A 318 20.80 -7.26 -25.26
C ILE A 318 21.79 -6.21 -24.69
N PRO A 319 22.67 -5.61 -25.52
CA PRO A 319 23.61 -4.59 -25.06
C PRO A 319 22.89 -3.28 -24.70
N SER A 320 23.43 -2.50 -23.76
CA SER A 320 22.75 -1.35 -23.17
C SER A 320 22.28 -0.27 -24.17
N THR A 321 22.95 -0.13 -25.32
CA THR A 321 22.58 0.79 -26.42
C THR A 321 21.31 0.35 -27.14
N SER A 322 21.22 -0.94 -27.48
CA SER A 322 20.00 -1.56 -27.99
C SER A 322 18.90 -1.58 -26.93
N LEU A 323 19.26 -1.85 -25.67
CA LEU A 323 18.32 -1.93 -24.54
C LEU A 323 17.63 -0.58 -24.26
N LEU A 324 18.37 0.53 -24.30
CA LEU A 324 17.84 1.89 -24.22
C LEU A 324 16.78 2.15 -25.29
N SER A 325 17.12 1.84 -26.54
CA SER A 325 16.23 2.04 -27.68
C SER A 325 14.96 1.19 -27.52
N PHE A 326 15.15 -0.09 -27.21
CA PHE A 326 14.10 -1.07 -26.98
C PHE A 326 13.12 -0.65 -25.87
N PHE A 327 13.60 -0.08 -24.76
CA PHE A 327 12.72 0.44 -23.70
C PHE A 327 11.99 1.72 -24.10
N CYS A 328 12.58 2.60 -24.92
CA CYS A 328 11.85 3.72 -25.51
C CYS A 328 10.71 3.23 -26.42
N HIS A 329 10.96 2.29 -27.33
CA HIS A 329 9.93 1.72 -28.21
C HIS A 329 8.81 0.99 -27.45
N ASN A 330 9.16 0.22 -26.40
CA ASN A 330 8.20 -0.51 -25.54
C ASN A 330 7.54 0.34 -24.43
N SER A 331 7.87 1.64 -24.32
CA SER A 331 7.23 2.56 -23.36
C SER A 331 5.83 3.04 -23.79
N TYR A 332 5.42 2.70 -25.01
CA TYR A 332 4.14 3.01 -25.59
C TYR A 332 3.23 1.77 -25.65
N TYR A 333 1.92 2.00 -25.63
CA TYR A 333 0.92 0.97 -25.91
C TYR A 333 -0.01 1.42 -27.06
N PRO A 334 -0.03 0.73 -28.21
CA PRO A 334 0.88 -0.37 -28.59
C PRO A 334 2.35 0.10 -28.68
N PRO A 335 3.34 -0.83 -28.66
CA PRO A 335 4.74 -0.51 -28.86
C PRO A 335 4.98 0.22 -30.18
N ARG A 336 5.98 1.12 -30.21
CA ARG A 336 6.38 1.86 -31.42
C ARG A 336 7.20 0.95 -32.34
N ASP A 337 7.02 1.13 -33.65
CA ASP A 337 7.86 0.51 -34.69
C ASP A 337 9.38 0.75 -34.41
N PRO A 338 10.23 -0.30 -34.42
CA PRO A 338 11.65 -0.17 -34.10
C PRO A 338 12.45 0.68 -35.11
N SER A 339 11.91 0.93 -36.31
CA SER A 339 12.52 1.82 -37.31
C SER A 339 12.31 3.31 -37.02
N ALA A 340 11.40 3.66 -36.10
CA ALA A 340 11.07 5.05 -35.80
C ALA A 340 12.11 5.71 -34.87
N ASP A 341 12.54 6.91 -35.25
CA ASP A 341 13.51 7.73 -34.50
C ASP A 341 13.09 7.95 -33.03
N LEU A 342 14.08 7.87 -32.14
CA LEU A 342 13.92 8.17 -30.71
C LEU A 342 13.68 9.67 -30.49
N LYS A 343 12.70 10.00 -29.66
CA LYS A 343 12.34 11.39 -29.35
C LYS A 343 12.90 11.79 -28.00
N PRO A 344 13.37 13.04 -27.83
CA PRO A 344 13.92 13.46 -26.55
C PRO A 344 12.86 13.44 -25.44
N ASP A 345 11.56 13.54 -25.76
CA ASP A 345 10.45 13.46 -24.81
C ASP A 345 9.69 12.12 -24.81
N ASP A 346 10.35 11.02 -25.21
CA ASP A 346 9.84 9.67 -25.01
C ASP A 346 9.65 9.37 -23.50
N PRO A 347 8.51 8.79 -23.05
CA PRO A 347 8.18 8.60 -21.64
C PRO A 347 9.25 7.89 -20.82
N PHE A 348 9.88 6.85 -21.40
CA PHE A 348 10.96 6.12 -20.74
C PHE A 348 12.18 7.00 -20.43
N MET A 349 12.56 7.91 -21.32
CA MET A 349 13.67 8.84 -21.06
C MET A 349 13.36 9.70 -19.84
N ILE A 350 12.17 10.33 -19.86
CA ILE A 350 11.71 11.23 -18.81
C ILE A 350 11.58 10.50 -17.46
N SER A 351 11.06 9.27 -17.45
CA SER A 351 10.89 8.49 -16.22
C SER A 351 12.24 7.96 -15.69
N TYR A 352 13.10 7.45 -16.58
CA TYR A 352 14.42 6.92 -16.22
C TYR A 352 15.35 7.98 -15.64
N ILE A 353 15.39 9.21 -16.18
CA ILE A 353 16.26 10.28 -15.67
C ILE A 353 15.92 10.61 -14.20
N VAL A 354 14.62 10.68 -13.89
CA VAL A 354 14.13 10.92 -12.52
C VAL A 354 14.41 9.72 -11.61
N TYR A 355 14.20 8.50 -12.11
CA TYR A 355 14.55 7.28 -11.38
C TYR A 355 16.04 7.22 -11.05
N HIS A 356 16.91 7.39 -12.04
CA HIS A 356 18.36 7.39 -11.92
C HIS A 356 18.83 8.47 -10.93
N HIS A 357 18.32 9.70 -11.03
CA HIS A 357 18.65 10.75 -10.06
C HIS A 357 18.33 10.31 -8.62
N PHE A 358 17.09 9.90 -8.34
CA PHE A 358 16.71 9.58 -6.96
C PHE A 358 17.44 8.33 -6.43
N ARG A 359 17.75 7.32 -7.27
CA ARG A 359 18.66 6.22 -6.87
C ARG A 359 20.08 6.71 -6.61
N SER A 360 20.62 7.65 -7.40
CA SER A 360 21.96 8.23 -7.19
C SER A 360 22.07 9.06 -5.89
N LEU A 361 20.96 9.69 -5.46
CA LEU A 361 20.83 10.30 -4.13
C LEU A 361 20.57 9.28 -2.99
N GLY A 362 20.59 7.98 -3.28
CA GLY A 362 20.39 6.91 -2.30
C GLY A 362 18.94 6.61 -1.92
N TRP A 363 17.93 7.28 -2.50
CA TRP A 363 16.53 6.96 -2.23
C TRP A 363 16.14 5.61 -2.84
N VAL A 364 15.29 4.87 -2.14
CA VAL A 364 14.60 3.70 -2.70
C VAL A 364 13.35 4.20 -3.43
N VAL A 365 13.41 4.17 -4.77
CA VAL A 365 12.37 4.65 -5.68
C VAL A 365 11.43 3.50 -6.05
N ARG A 366 10.11 3.70 -5.96
CA ARG A 366 9.09 2.68 -6.29
C ARG A 366 7.88 3.29 -6.99
N SER A 367 7.17 2.51 -7.81
CA SER A 367 5.97 2.97 -8.53
C SER A 367 4.91 3.56 -7.60
N GLY A 368 4.44 4.76 -7.93
CA GLY A 368 3.46 5.54 -7.17
C GLY A 368 2.00 5.35 -7.57
N VAL A 369 1.70 4.50 -8.57
CA VAL A 369 0.37 4.33 -9.19
C VAL A 369 -0.79 4.17 -8.18
N LYS A 370 -0.52 3.53 -7.03
CA LYS A 370 -1.47 3.33 -5.92
C LYS A 370 -1.95 4.63 -5.24
N PHE A 371 -1.28 5.75 -5.51
CA PHE A 371 -1.57 7.08 -4.97
C PHE A 371 -1.75 8.15 -6.06
N GLY A 372 -1.82 7.77 -7.34
CA GLY A 372 -2.01 8.71 -8.46
C GLY A 372 -0.80 9.61 -8.73
N VAL A 373 0.41 9.10 -8.50
CA VAL A 373 1.70 9.75 -8.80
C VAL A 373 2.64 8.75 -9.48
N ASP A 374 3.71 9.20 -10.09
CA ASP A 374 4.61 8.33 -10.86
C ASP A 374 5.54 7.52 -9.94
N TYR A 375 6.16 8.18 -8.96
CA TYR A 375 7.10 7.55 -8.03
C TYR A 375 6.84 7.87 -6.54
N LEU A 376 7.36 7.01 -5.68
CA LEU A 376 7.42 7.13 -4.23
C LEU A 376 8.87 7.02 -3.78
N LEU A 377 9.30 7.92 -2.90
CA LEU A 377 10.65 7.91 -2.33
C LEU A 377 10.62 7.42 -0.89
N TYR A 378 11.41 6.38 -0.61
CA TYR A 378 11.64 5.87 0.74
C TYR A 378 13.13 6.10 1.11
N ASN A 379 13.38 6.69 2.27
CA ASN A 379 14.75 6.98 2.74
C ASN A 379 15.59 5.70 2.90
N ARG A 380 15.00 4.63 3.46
CA ARG A 380 15.63 3.30 3.61
C ARG A 380 14.85 2.13 3.00
N GLY A 381 13.72 2.39 2.36
CA GLY A 381 12.86 1.37 1.75
C GLY A 381 11.64 0.93 2.58
N PRO A 382 10.70 0.18 1.98
CA PRO A 382 9.33 0.00 2.49
C PRO A 382 9.18 -0.83 3.77
N VAL A 383 10.24 -1.54 4.16
CA VAL A 383 10.27 -2.39 5.37
C VAL A 383 10.57 -1.57 6.63
N PHE A 384 11.24 -0.42 6.50
CA PHE A 384 11.63 0.44 7.62
C PHE A 384 10.64 1.58 7.87
N SER A 385 10.18 2.23 6.80
CA SER A 385 9.31 3.41 6.87
C SER A 385 8.27 3.40 5.75
N HIS A 386 7.27 4.28 5.86
CA HIS A 386 6.48 4.68 4.70
C HIS A 386 7.32 5.55 3.75
N ALA A 387 6.84 5.72 2.52
CA ALA A 387 7.38 6.72 1.60
C ALA A 387 7.11 8.12 2.17
N GLU A 388 8.11 8.98 2.08
CA GLU A 388 8.08 10.35 2.58
C GLU A 388 7.54 11.29 1.49
N PHE A 389 8.08 11.15 0.28
CA PHE A 389 7.71 11.93 -0.89
C PHE A 389 6.91 11.11 -1.90
N ALA A 390 5.96 11.78 -2.54
CA ALA A 390 5.16 11.32 -3.66
C ALA A 390 5.49 12.21 -4.86
N VAL A 391 6.16 11.67 -5.86
CA VAL A 391 6.73 12.42 -6.98
C VAL A 391 5.86 12.30 -8.22
N VAL A 392 5.49 13.44 -8.79
CA VAL A 392 4.93 13.55 -10.14
C VAL A 392 5.99 14.11 -11.08
N VAL A 393 6.11 13.57 -12.29
CA VAL A 393 7.05 14.03 -13.30
C VAL A 393 6.35 14.87 -14.38
N ILE A 394 6.95 16.00 -14.75
CA ILE A 394 6.46 16.90 -15.80
C ILE A 394 7.64 17.31 -16.70
N PRO A 395 7.55 17.16 -18.04
CA PRO A 395 8.58 17.65 -18.94
C PRO A 395 8.61 19.20 -18.98
N ALA A 396 9.80 19.77 -18.96
CA ALA A 396 10.07 21.19 -19.17
C ALA A 396 10.68 21.39 -20.56
N TYR A 397 10.25 22.43 -21.27
CA TYR A 397 10.63 22.70 -22.66
C TYR A 397 11.20 24.13 -22.78
N GLU A 398 12.19 24.46 -21.94
CA GLU A 398 12.72 25.82 -21.80
C GLU A 398 13.67 26.22 -22.96
N HIS A 399 14.31 25.25 -23.59
CA HIS A 399 15.21 25.48 -24.74
C HIS A 399 14.49 26.10 -25.96
N SER A 400 15.08 27.18 -26.52
CA SER A 400 14.49 28.04 -27.58
C SER A 400 13.88 27.31 -28.78
N TYR A 401 14.45 26.16 -29.17
CA TYR A 401 13.91 25.25 -30.20
C TYR A 401 12.41 24.95 -30.01
N TRP A 402 11.95 24.78 -28.77
CA TRP A 402 10.56 24.45 -28.46
C TRP A 402 9.61 25.65 -28.61
N SER A 403 10.13 26.88 -28.49
CA SER A 403 9.36 28.11 -28.68
C SER A 403 9.27 28.61 -30.13
N GLU A 404 10.19 28.16 -30.99
CA GLU A 404 10.41 28.68 -32.36
C GLU A 404 9.14 28.64 -33.23
N THR A 405 8.44 27.51 -33.27
CA THR A 405 7.25 27.31 -34.11
C THR A 405 5.95 27.39 -33.28
N SER A 406 4.84 27.82 -33.90
CA SER A 406 3.48 27.70 -33.33
C SER A 406 3.19 26.28 -32.84
N ASP A 407 3.56 25.30 -33.66
CA ASP A 407 3.14 23.90 -33.51
C ASP A 407 3.97 23.19 -32.44
N ARG A 408 5.23 23.61 -32.27
CA ARG A 408 6.06 23.19 -31.13
C ARG A 408 5.54 23.80 -29.83
N ARG A 409 5.11 25.07 -29.84
CA ARG A 409 4.50 25.72 -28.65
C ARG A 409 3.19 25.05 -28.24
N SER A 410 2.29 24.71 -29.18
CA SER A 410 1.05 23.99 -28.88
C SER A 410 1.30 22.55 -28.42
N TYR A 411 2.30 21.86 -28.99
CA TYR A 411 2.76 20.56 -28.54
C TYR A 411 3.27 20.58 -27.09
N CYS A 412 4.18 21.51 -26.77
CA CYS A 412 4.74 21.65 -25.42
C CYS A 412 3.65 22.02 -24.41
N ALA A 413 2.77 22.98 -24.75
CA ALA A 413 1.62 23.34 -23.92
C ALA A 413 0.70 22.12 -23.65
N THR A 414 0.47 21.26 -24.64
CA THR A 414 -0.31 20.03 -24.47
C THR A 414 0.38 19.02 -23.54
N LYS A 415 1.69 18.82 -23.69
CA LYS A 415 2.47 17.92 -22.81
C LYS A 415 2.54 18.43 -21.36
N GLN A 416 2.64 19.75 -21.18
CA GLN A 416 2.68 20.42 -19.88
C GLN A 416 1.30 20.68 -19.25
N ALA A 417 0.22 20.57 -20.03
CA ALA A 417 -1.13 20.86 -19.55
C ALA A 417 -1.49 20.02 -18.32
N ARG A 418 -1.72 20.70 -17.20
CA ARG A 418 -2.21 20.13 -15.94
C ARG A 418 -3.26 21.08 -15.38
N SER A 419 -4.46 20.58 -15.12
CA SER A 419 -5.55 21.40 -14.60
C SER A 419 -5.44 21.57 -13.08
N TRP A 420 -5.97 22.68 -12.55
CA TRP A 420 -6.13 22.87 -11.11
C TRP A 420 -6.93 21.73 -10.45
N TRP A 421 -7.92 21.19 -11.17
CA TRP A 421 -8.68 20.00 -10.74
C TRP A 421 -7.81 18.76 -10.56
N TRP A 422 -6.89 18.49 -11.50
CA TRP A 422 -5.92 17.41 -11.38
C TRP A 422 -4.98 17.63 -10.19
N LEU A 423 -4.44 18.84 -10.03
CA LEU A 423 -3.52 19.16 -8.92
C LEU A 423 -4.21 19.02 -7.55
N HIS A 424 -5.44 19.53 -7.40
CA HIS A 424 -6.24 19.34 -6.19
C HIS A 424 -6.55 17.86 -5.93
N CYS A 425 -6.84 17.06 -6.96
CA CYS A 425 -7.08 15.63 -6.78
C CYS A 425 -5.83 14.88 -6.30
N VAL A 426 -4.66 15.11 -6.92
CA VAL A 426 -3.40 14.49 -6.51
C VAL A 426 -2.99 14.92 -5.10
N ASN A 427 -3.06 16.23 -4.79
CA ASN A 427 -2.74 16.76 -3.48
C ASN A 427 -3.68 16.21 -2.38
N ARG A 428 -5.00 16.14 -2.65
CA ARG A 428 -5.98 15.53 -1.72
C ARG A 428 -5.64 14.08 -1.38
N VAL A 429 -5.18 13.29 -2.37
CA VAL A 429 -4.72 11.92 -2.11
C VAL A 429 -3.48 11.92 -1.23
N GLN A 430 -2.45 12.72 -1.54
CA GLN A 430 -1.20 12.74 -0.76
C GLN A 430 -1.41 13.21 0.68
N ALA A 431 -2.23 14.24 0.89
CA ALA A 431 -2.61 14.72 2.22
C ALA A 431 -3.33 13.63 3.03
N GLN A 432 -4.28 12.90 2.42
CA GLN A 432 -4.98 11.80 3.09
C GLN A 432 -4.04 10.64 3.48
N VAL A 433 -3.01 10.36 2.67
CA VAL A 433 -2.01 9.31 2.94
C VAL A 433 -0.71 9.82 3.58
N LYS A 434 -0.74 11.05 4.09
CA LYS A 434 0.35 11.77 4.78
C LYS A 434 1.71 11.69 4.07
N LYS A 435 1.74 12.08 2.79
CA LYS A 435 2.96 12.23 1.98
C LYS A 435 3.15 13.66 1.50
N SER A 436 4.39 14.06 1.35
CA SER A 436 4.77 15.33 0.71
C SER A 436 4.71 15.18 -0.81
N LEU A 437 3.84 15.93 -1.47
CA LEU A 437 3.77 15.97 -2.94
C LEU A 437 4.96 16.77 -3.49
N VAL A 438 5.69 16.18 -4.44
CA VAL A 438 6.82 16.80 -5.15
C VAL A 438 6.50 16.82 -6.63
N VAL A 439 6.62 17.99 -7.26
CA VAL A 439 6.52 18.13 -8.72
C VAL A 439 7.93 18.24 -9.28
N CYS A 440 8.35 17.19 -10.00
CA CYS A 440 9.65 17.06 -10.60
C CYS A 440 9.61 17.51 -12.06
N TYR A 441 10.33 18.59 -12.38
CA TYR A 441 10.48 19.08 -13.74
C TYR A 441 11.74 18.50 -14.39
N VAL A 442 11.63 18.02 -15.63
CA VAL A 442 12.73 17.42 -16.40
C VAL A 442 12.91 18.19 -17.70
N GLU A 443 14.01 18.92 -17.86
CA GLU A 443 14.22 19.67 -19.11
C GLU A 443 14.52 18.73 -20.28
N VAL A 444 13.73 18.88 -21.35
CA VAL A 444 13.83 18.10 -22.57
C VAL A 444 14.76 18.82 -23.57
N PRO A 445 15.93 18.25 -23.91
CA PRO A 445 16.83 18.85 -24.89
C PRO A 445 16.22 18.80 -26.31
N PRO A 446 16.67 19.67 -27.23
CA PRO A 446 16.25 19.57 -28.63
C PRO A 446 16.64 18.20 -29.24
N PRO A 447 15.92 17.73 -30.28
CA PRO A 447 16.31 16.58 -31.08
C PRO A 447 17.74 16.69 -31.62
N ARG A 448 18.39 15.55 -31.89
CA ARG A 448 19.71 15.52 -32.56
C ARG A 448 19.53 15.70 -34.08
N SER A 449 20.55 16.25 -34.75
CA SER A 449 20.63 16.25 -36.23
C SER A 449 20.88 14.83 -36.77
N HIS A 450 20.32 14.53 -37.94
CA HIS A 450 20.30 13.16 -38.50
C HIS A 450 21.69 12.55 -38.81
N ASP A 451 22.74 13.38 -38.94
CA ASP A 451 24.12 12.90 -39.14
C ASP A 451 24.68 12.14 -37.91
N SER A 452 24.04 12.26 -36.75
CA SER A 452 24.57 11.82 -35.46
C SER A 452 24.34 10.33 -35.13
N LYS A 453 24.11 9.44 -36.13
CA LYS A 453 23.74 8.03 -35.88
C LYS A 453 24.79 7.26 -35.06
N ASN A 454 26.07 7.57 -35.25
CA ASN A 454 27.19 6.95 -34.51
C ASN A 454 27.18 7.32 -33.01
N HIS A 455 26.53 8.41 -32.60
CA HIS A 455 26.47 8.86 -31.21
C HIS A 455 25.33 8.22 -30.39
N LEU A 456 24.71 7.14 -30.87
CA LEU A 456 23.84 6.30 -30.03
C LEU A 456 24.66 5.40 -29.07
N GLU A 457 25.95 5.25 -29.33
CA GLU A 457 26.88 4.48 -28.49
C GLU A 457 27.13 5.15 -27.13
N ASP A 458 27.28 6.48 -27.11
CA ASP A 458 27.44 7.24 -25.86
C ASP A 458 26.09 7.63 -25.24
N ILE A 459 25.59 6.71 -24.43
CA ILE A 459 24.42 6.89 -23.56
C ILE A 459 24.66 7.99 -22.50
N GLY A 460 25.91 8.19 -22.05
CA GLY A 460 26.27 9.22 -21.07
C GLY A 460 26.10 10.63 -21.64
N ALA A 461 26.62 10.88 -22.84
CA ALA A 461 26.40 12.11 -23.61
C ALA A 461 24.97 12.25 -24.19
N LEU A 462 24.13 11.21 -24.08
CA LEU A 462 22.70 11.31 -24.34
C LEU A 462 21.96 11.79 -23.08
N LEU A 463 22.20 11.15 -21.94
CA LEU A 463 21.53 11.46 -20.65
C LEU A 463 21.94 12.83 -20.08
N SER A 464 23.21 13.22 -20.20
CA SER A 464 23.71 14.50 -19.68
C SER A 464 23.13 15.74 -20.36
N ARG A 465 22.51 15.58 -21.55
CA ARG A 465 21.80 16.67 -22.26
C ARG A 465 20.49 17.05 -21.60
N TYR A 466 19.94 16.20 -20.75
CA TYR A 466 18.72 16.50 -20.00
C TYR A 466 19.08 17.30 -18.77
N MET A 467 18.84 18.61 -18.82
CA MET A 467 19.11 19.54 -17.71
C MET A 467 18.04 19.43 -16.60
N GLY A 468 17.82 18.20 -16.15
CA GLY A 468 17.01 17.83 -15.00
C GLY A 468 17.80 16.86 -14.13
N LEU A 469 18.32 17.37 -13.01
CA LEU A 469 18.82 16.57 -11.88
C LEU A 469 20.12 15.75 -12.09
N LEU A 470 20.78 15.80 -13.25
CA LEU A 470 22.09 15.16 -13.51
C LEU A 470 23.28 16.13 -13.43
N GLY A 471 23.63 16.52 -12.20
CA GLY A 471 24.83 17.32 -11.91
C GLY A 471 26.08 16.48 -11.65
N PHE A 472 26.74 15.98 -12.70
CA PHE A 472 28.16 15.63 -12.61
C PHE A 472 29.03 16.91 -12.51
N PRO A 473 30.21 16.86 -11.88
CA PRO A 473 30.44 17.73 -10.73
C PRO A 473 30.80 19.18 -11.07
N SER A 474 29.85 20.09 -10.86
CA SER A 474 30.14 21.48 -10.48
C SER A 474 29.08 21.99 -9.49
N ALA A 475 29.52 22.69 -8.44
CA ALA A 475 28.67 22.97 -7.29
C ALA A 475 27.79 24.22 -7.48
N LYS A 476 26.52 24.03 -7.91
CA LYS A 476 25.40 24.93 -7.56
C LYS A 476 24.00 24.36 -7.91
N ALA A 477 23.04 24.69 -7.04
CA ALA A 477 21.60 24.84 -7.29
C ALA A 477 20.83 23.68 -7.97
N ALA A 478 20.45 22.66 -7.21
CA ALA A 478 19.26 21.88 -7.52
C ALA A 478 18.00 22.71 -7.18
N ALA A 479 17.25 23.15 -8.20
CA ALA A 479 16.07 24.00 -8.05
C ALA A 479 14.81 23.20 -7.62
N LEU A 480 14.83 22.65 -6.41
CA LEU A 480 13.65 22.07 -5.73
C LEU A 480 12.60 23.16 -5.48
N ARG A 481 11.71 23.38 -6.45
CA ARG A 481 10.52 24.25 -6.31
C ARG A 481 9.48 23.56 -5.43
N PHE A 482 9.67 23.64 -4.12
CA PHE A 482 8.65 23.29 -3.14
C PHE A 482 7.44 24.25 -3.30
N ALA A 483 6.38 23.77 -3.93
CA ALA A 483 5.05 24.35 -3.72
C ALA A 483 4.66 24.10 -2.25
N LYS A 484 4.29 25.15 -1.53
CA LYS A 484 4.12 25.16 -0.07
C LYS A 484 2.71 25.58 0.32
#